data_AF-A0A519UB61-F1
#
_entry.id   AF-A0A519UB61-F1
#
_cell.length_a   1.000
_cell.length_b   1.000
_cell.length_c   1.000
_cell.angle_alpha   90.00
_cell.angle_beta   90.00
_cell.angle_gamma   90.00
#
_symmetry.space_group_name_H-M   'P 1'
#
loop_
_entity.id
_entity.type
_entity.pdbx_description
1 polymer ?
#
loop_
_entity_poly.entity_id
_entity_poly.type
_entity_poly.pdbx_seq_one_letter_code
_entity_poly.pdbx_strand_id
1 'polypeptide(L)'
;SVNSGPEALSTLTELRARAEPLALVLADQRMPEVEGVEVLTRARELFPDAKRVLLTAYADTTAAIKAINSAQLDYYLLKPWDPPEQLLYPTLHDLLASWHAAYRPAFAGLKLIGYQWSPLSHELKDFLSGYMVGYQWLDIERDAEAQALLQANNFTTDDLPFVICPDGLAVAKPSKLDLARQLGLLLDAQQELYDVVIVGAGPAGLAAAVYGASEGLKTLIIERQTPGGQAGSSSRIENYLGFPTGLSGAELTHRAWSQATRLGAEFVAPQEVVGMCVQDGYKVLTLSDKQEIKARAVVLTTGVSYRVLDAPGLDRLSGAGVYYGAARTEARG
;
A
#
# COMPACT_ATOMS: atom_id res chain seq x y z
N SER A 1 -14.37 28.87 3.94
CA SER A 1 -14.69 30.07 3.16
C SER A 1 -13.55 31.05 3.32
N VAL A 2 -13.21 31.78 2.26
CA VAL A 2 -12.20 32.83 2.25
C VAL A 2 -12.88 34.16 1.97
N ASN A 3 -12.32 35.27 2.44
CA ASN A 3 -12.98 36.57 2.45
C ASN A 3 -12.52 37.49 1.31
N SER A 4 -11.48 37.12 0.55
CA SER A 4 -10.99 37.90 -0.59
C SER A 4 -10.41 37.02 -1.70
N GLY A 5 -10.29 37.59 -2.91
CA GLY A 5 -9.66 36.93 -4.05
C GLY A 5 -8.18 36.56 -3.82
N PRO A 6 -7.32 37.46 -3.29
CA PRO A 6 -5.94 37.10 -2.94
C PRO A 6 -5.83 35.98 -1.90
N GLU A 7 -6.69 35.97 -0.88
CA GLU A 7 -6.76 34.89 0.11
C GLU A 7 -7.16 33.56 -0.54
N ALA A 8 -8.08 33.60 -1.50
CA ALA A 8 -8.47 32.42 -2.29
C ALA A 8 -7.28 31.86 -3.08
N LEU A 9 -6.49 32.71 -3.74
CA LEU A 9 -5.31 32.29 -4.50
C LEU A 9 -4.22 31.66 -3.61
N SER A 10 -3.98 32.25 -2.43
CA SER A 10 -3.07 31.67 -1.42
C SER A 10 -3.58 30.30 -0.97
N THR A 11 -4.87 30.21 -0.62
CA THR A 11 -5.51 28.97 -0.15
C THR A 11 -5.43 27.86 -1.19
N LEU A 12 -5.67 28.15 -2.48
CA LEU A 12 -5.50 27.16 -3.55
C LEU A 12 -4.07 26.62 -3.62
N THR A 13 -3.08 27.49 -3.41
CA THR A 13 -1.67 27.11 -3.41
C THR A 13 -1.32 26.25 -2.20
N GLU A 14 -1.85 26.59 -1.02
CA GLU A 14 -1.66 25.83 0.22
C GLU A 14 -2.33 24.44 0.16
N LEU A 15 -3.57 24.36 -0.33
CA LEU A 15 -4.27 23.08 -0.53
C LEU A 15 -3.49 22.17 -1.48
N ARG A 16 -2.92 22.75 -2.56
CA ARG A 16 -2.11 22.00 -3.52
C ARG A 16 -0.83 21.48 -2.87
N ALA A 17 -0.16 22.30 -2.07
CA ALA A 17 1.06 21.93 -1.37
C ALA A 17 0.82 20.79 -0.35
N ARG A 18 -0.37 20.72 0.25
CA ARG A 18 -0.77 19.68 1.20
C ARG A 18 -1.39 18.44 0.54
N ALA A 19 -1.50 18.42 -0.79
CA ALA A 19 -2.20 17.38 -1.55
C ALA A 19 -3.66 17.15 -1.07
N GLU A 20 -4.31 18.19 -0.55
CA GLU A 20 -5.70 18.12 -0.14
C GLU A 20 -6.64 18.22 -1.36
N PRO A 21 -7.66 17.36 -1.47
CA PRO A 21 -8.60 17.41 -2.57
C PRO A 21 -9.47 18.65 -2.52
N LEU A 22 -9.75 19.22 -3.70
CA LEU A 22 -10.70 20.31 -3.87
C LEU A 22 -11.84 19.85 -4.76
N ALA A 23 -13.05 19.81 -4.21
CA ALA A 23 -14.23 19.32 -4.91
C ALA A 23 -14.90 20.39 -5.78
N LEU A 24 -15.06 21.59 -5.23
CA LEU A 24 -15.77 22.68 -5.89
C LEU A 24 -15.23 24.04 -5.44
N VAL A 25 -15.11 24.97 -6.39
CA VAL A 25 -14.83 26.38 -6.17
C VAL A 25 -16.01 27.21 -6.64
N LEU A 26 -16.53 28.04 -5.74
CA LEU A 26 -17.59 29.01 -6.00
C LEU A 26 -17.00 30.41 -5.81
N ALA A 27 -17.06 31.26 -6.85
CA ALA A 27 -16.50 32.61 -6.79
C ALA A 27 -17.48 33.65 -7.33
N ASP A 28 -17.57 34.81 -6.69
CA ASP A 28 -18.28 35.98 -7.22
C ASP A 28 -17.46 36.60 -8.35
N GLN A 29 -18.10 36.96 -9.46
CA GLN A 29 -17.44 37.65 -10.56
C GLN A 29 -16.81 38.94 -10.07
N ARG A 30 -17.60 39.78 -9.40
CA ARG A 30 -17.15 41.09 -8.92
C ARG A 30 -16.70 40.97 -7.48
N MET A 31 -15.39 40.86 -7.29
CA MET A 31 -14.75 40.90 -5.97
C MET A 31 -13.68 42.00 -5.95
N PRO A 32 -13.38 42.60 -4.78
CA PRO A 32 -12.26 43.53 -4.66
C PRO A 32 -10.94 42.86 -5.07
N GLU A 33 -10.09 43.63 -5.75
CA GLU A 33 -8.71 43.29 -6.14
C GLU A 33 -8.58 42.23 -7.26
N VAL A 34 -9.28 41.11 -7.16
CA VAL A 34 -9.18 39.97 -8.09
C VAL A 34 -10.59 39.50 -8.48
N GLU A 35 -10.88 39.45 -9.78
CA GLU A 35 -12.17 38.97 -10.29
C GLU A 35 -12.33 37.45 -10.10
N GLY A 36 -13.57 36.98 -9.92
CA GLY A 36 -13.83 35.55 -9.68
C GLY A 36 -13.35 34.63 -10.78
N VAL A 37 -13.41 35.08 -12.04
CA VAL A 37 -12.86 34.37 -13.19
C VAL A 37 -11.37 34.06 -13.04
N GLU A 38 -10.60 34.98 -12.45
CA GLU A 38 -9.15 34.80 -12.29
C GLU A 38 -8.88 33.72 -11.25
N VAL A 39 -9.61 33.73 -10.13
CA VAL A 39 -9.57 32.67 -9.11
C VAL A 39 -9.94 31.31 -9.71
N LEU A 40 -11.00 31.24 -10.51
CA LEU A 40 -11.45 29.99 -11.14
C LEU A 40 -10.47 29.48 -12.20
N THR A 41 -9.82 30.40 -12.93
CA THR A 41 -8.75 30.06 -13.88
C THR A 41 -7.56 29.44 -13.15
N ARG A 42 -7.13 30.05 -12.05
CA ARG A 42 -6.06 29.49 -11.22
C ARG A 42 -6.44 28.16 -10.58
N ALA A 43 -7.68 28.03 -10.13
CA ALA A 43 -8.21 26.78 -9.60
C ALA A 43 -8.15 25.66 -10.64
N ARG A 44 -8.45 25.94 -11.91
CA ARG A 44 -8.31 24.95 -13.00
C ARG A 44 -6.87 24.46 -13.17
N GLU A 45 -5.90 25.37 -13.11
CA GLU A 45 -4.49 25.01 -13.26
C GLU A 45 -4.00 24.09 -12.13
N LEU A 46 -4.44 24.34 -10.90
CA LEU A 46 -4.00 23.61 -9.71
C LEU A 46 -4.84 22.34 -9.43
N PHE A 47 -6.12 22.39 -9.78
CA PHE A 47 -7.13 21.37 -9.53
C PHE A 47 -8.03 21.19 -10.77
N PRO A 48 -7.54 20.50 -11.82
CA PRO A 48 -8.28 20.33 -13.07
C PRO A 48 -9.63 19.63 -12.87
N ASP A 49 -9.72 18.71 -11.91
CA ASP A 49 -10.93 17.95 -11.62
C ASP A 49 -11.96 18.69 -10.74
N ALA A 50 -11.55 19.77 -10.06
CA ALA A 50 -12.45 20.54 -9.20
C ALA A 50 -13.55 21.20 -10.03
N LYS A 51 -14.79 21.14 -9.52
CA LYS A 51 -15.92 21.84 -10.13
C LYS A 51 -15.79 23.34 -9.97
N ARG A 52 -16.10 24.10 -11.00
CA ARG A 52 -15.93 25.56 -11.03
C ARG A 52 -17.25 26.23 -11.31
N VAL A 53 -17.71 27.06 -10.36
CA VAL A 53 -18.98 27.79 -10.45
C VAL A 53 -18.75 29.29 -10.27
N LEU A 54 -19.24 30.07 -11.23
CA LEU A 54 -19.19 31.52 -11.17
C LEU A 54 -20.54 32.10 -10.75
N LEU A 55 -20.53 33.01 -9.79
CA LEU A 55 -21.68 33.81 -9.38
C LEU A 55 -21.64 35.16 -10.09
N THR A 56 -22.66 35.50 -10.87
CA THR A 56 -22.64 36.71 -11.73
C THR A 56 -23.98 37.45 -11.74
N ALA A 57 -23.99 38.71 -12.15
CA ALA A 57 -25.20 39.53 -12.33
C ALA A 57 -25.47 39.79 -13.82
N TYR A 58 -26.73 40.13 -14.16
CA TYR A 58 -27.20 40.32 -15.55
C TYR A 58 -26.39 41.33 -16.38
N ALA A 59 -25.72 42.29 -15.73
CA ALA A 59 -24.96 43.36 -16.40
C ALA A 59 -23.57 42.93 -16.89
N ASP A 60 -23.08 41.75 -16.53
CA ASP A 60 -21.70 41.31 -16.83
C ASP A 60 -21.57 40.43 -18.10
N THR A 61 -22.67 40.25 -18.82
CA THR A 61 -22.87 39.16 -19.80
C THR A 61 -21.82 39.09 -20.92
N THR A 62 -21.48 40.18 -21.62
CA THR A 62 -20.62 40.03 -22.83
C THR A 62 -19.14 39.74 -22.52
N ALA A 63 -18.57 40.38 -21.49
CA ALA A 63 -17.19 40.16 -21.06
C ALA A 63 -17.05 38.88 -20.22
N ALA A 64 -18.05 38.58 -19.37
CA ALA A 64 -18.09 37.34 -18.60
C ALA A 64 -18.22 36.12 -19.50
N ILE A 65 -19.05 36.13 -20.56
CA ILE A 65 -19.18 34.98 -21.49
C ILE A 65 -17.83 34.58 -22.11
N LYS A 66 -17.01 35.55 -22.50
CA LYS A 66 -15.69 35.27 -23.09
C LYS A 66 -14.72 34.69 -22.04
N ALA A 67 -14.79 35.18 -20.81
CA ALA A 67 -14.01 34.70 -19.69
C ALA A 67 -14.46 33.30 -19.18
N ILE A 68 -15.76 32.99 -19.28
CA ILE A 68 -16.36 31.69 -18.94
C ILE A 68 -15.76 30.58 -19.81
N ASN A 69 -15.63 30.83 -21.12
CA ASN A 69 -15.03 29.87 -22.05
C ASN A 69 -13.54 29.63 -21.76
N SER A 70 -12.79 30.68 -21.39
CA SER A 70 -11.38 30.52 -21.03
C SER A 70 -11.16 29.81 -19.70
N ALA A 71 -12.08 29.94 -18.74
CA ALA A 71 -11.98 29.32 -17.42
C ALA A 71 -12.52 27.88 -17.36
N GLN A 72 -13.19 27.40 -18.43
CA GLN A 72 -13.84 26.07 -18.47
C GLN A 72 -14.70 25.83 -17.22
N LEU A 73 -15.66 26.71 -16.99
CA LEU A 73 -16.58 26.57 -15.88
C LEU A 73 -17.49 25.36 -16.08
N ASP A 74 -17.83 24.70 -14.97
CA ASP A 74 -18.86 23.66 -14.96
C ASP A 74 -20.26 24.27 -14.92
N TYR A 75 -20.42 25.45 -14.28
CA TYR A 75 -21.71 26.15 -14.22
C TYR A 75 -21.54 27.65 -13.92
N TYR A 76 -22.58 28.45 -14.18
CA TYR A 76 -22.69 29.83 -13.69
C TYR A 76 -24.07 30.07 -13.09
N LEU A 77 -24.13 30.78 -11.97
CA LEU A 77 -25.36 31.12 -11.26
C LEU A 77 -25.58 32.63 -11.28
N LEU A 78 -26.82 33.03 -11.61
CA LEU A 78 -27.22 34.42 -11.65
C LEU A 78 -27.74 34.90 -10.30
N LYS A 79 -27.33 36.10 -9.89
CA LYS A 79 -27.88 36.83 -8.74
C LYS A 79 -29.16 37.61 -9.13
N PRO A 80 -30.15 37.69 -8.22
CA PRO A 80 -30.26 36.96 -6.95
C PRO A 80 -30.74 35.52 -7.17
N TRP A 81 -30.25 34.57 -6.36
CA TRP A 81 -30.63 33.15 -6.37
C TRP A 81 -31.57 32.79 -5.21
N ASP A 82 -32.25 33.78 -4.64
CA ASP A 82 -33.18 33.58 -3.54
C ASP A 82 -34.54 33.08 -4.07
N PRO A 83 -35.11 32.00 -3.50
CA PRO A 83 -34.59 31.19 -2.40
C PRO A 83 -33.51 30.18 -2.87
N PRO A 84 -32.40 30.01 -2.11
CA PRO A 84 -31.25 29.20 -2.54
C PRO A 84 -31.59 27.72 -2.74
N GLU A 85 -32.65 27.20 -2.13
CA GLU A 85 -33.13 25.83 -2.27
C GLU A 85 -33.60 25.51 -3.69
N GLN A 86 -33.95 26.51 -4.49
CA GLN A 86 -34.44 26.31 -5.85
C GLN A 86 -33.32 26.30 -6.90
N LEU A 87 -32.27 27.09 -6.69
CA LEU A 87 -31.24 27.32 -7.71
C LEU A 87 -29.82 27.01 -7.21
N LEU A 88 -29.44 27.52 -6.04
CA LEU A 88 -28.07 27.37 -5.55
C LEU A 88 -27.78 25.94 -5.09
N TYR A 89 -28.58 25.41 -4.15
CA TYR A 89 -28.29 24.11 -3.53
C TYR A 89 -28.42 22.93 -4.50
N PRO A 90 -29.46 22.83 -5.35
CA PRO A 90 -29.57 21.72 -6.30
C PRO A 90 -28.38 21.68 -7.26
N THR A 91 -27.98 22.83 -7.81
CA THR A 91 -26.83 22.91 -8.72
C THR A 91 -25.52 22.49 -8.05
N LEU A 92 -25.24 22.98 -6.82
CA LEU A 92 -24.03 22.58 -6.11
C LEU A 92 -24.05 21.09 -5.75
N HIS A 93 -25.22 20.56 -5.38
CA HIS A 93 -25.37 19.13 -5.07
C HIS A 93 -25.06 18.26 -6.28
N ASP A 94 -25.61 18.56 -7.44
CA ASP A 94 -25.39 17.80 -8.68
C ASP A 94 -23.90 17.84 -9.10
N LEU A 95 -23.27 19.00 -8.98
CA LEU A 95 -21.84 19.15 -9.29
C LEU A 95 -20.96 18.37 -8.32
N LEU A 96 -21.25 18.42 -7.01
CA LEU A 96 -20.51 17.66 -6.01
C LEU A 96 -20.74 16.15 -6.16
N ALA A 97 -21.95 15.71 -6.50
CA ALA A 97 -22.26 14.30 -6.79
C ALA A 97 -21.48 13.82 -8.03
N SER A 98 -21.45 14.63 -9.10
CA SER A 98 -20.65 14.36 -10.30
C SER A 98 -19.16 14.26 -9.97
N TRP A 99 -18.63 15.19 -9.17
CA TRP A 99 -17.24 15.14 -8.70
C TRP A 99 -16.98 13.88 -7.89
N HIS A 100 -17.83 13.55 -6.92
CA HIS A 100 -17.65 12.39 -6.06
C HIS A 100 -17.65 11.07 -6.85
N ALA A 101 -18.50 10.96 -7.88
CA ALA A 101 -18.54 9.77 -8.74
C ALA A 101 -17.25 9.59 -9.58
N ALA A 102 -16.69 10.70 -10.07
CA ALA A 102 -15.51 10.70 -10.94
C ALA A 102 -14.19 10.73 -10.16
N TYR A 103 -14.16 11.34 -8.99
CA TYR A 103 -12.95 11.56 -8.21
C TYR A 103 -12.35 10.22 -7.77
N ARG A 104 -11.05 10.10 -7.99
CA ARG A 104 -10.24 8.99 -7.51
C ARG A 104 -9.15 9.60 -6.64
N PRO A 105 -9.21 9.42 -5.31
CA PRO A 105 -8.12 9.89 -4.47
C PRO A 105 -6.82 9.22 -4.87
N ALA A 106 -5.73 9.99 -4.83
CA ALA A 106 -4.41 9.42 -5.05
C ALA A 106 -4.17 8.32 -4.02
N PHE A 107 -3.73 7.15 -4.48
CA PHE A 107 -3.41 6.05 -3.58
C PHE A 107 -2.24 6.45 -2.66
N ALA A 108 -2.53 6.61 -1.38
CA ALA A 108 -1.57 6.98 -0.33
C ALA A 108 -0.98 5.73 0.34
N GLY A 109 -0.34 4.88 -0.45
CA GLY A 109 0.28 3.64 0.02
C GLY A 109 1.42 3.19 -0.88
N LEU A 110 1.95 1.99 -0.62
CA LEU A 110 3.05 1.45 -1.40
C LEU A 110 2.62 1.15 -2.85
N LYS A 111 3.32 1.72 -3.83
CA LYS A 111 3.14 1.37 -5.24
C LYS A 111 4.24 0.43 -5.68
N LEU A 112 3.90 -0.61 -6.42
CA LEU A 112 4.85 -1.52 -7.07
C LEU A 112 4.64 -1.43 -8.58
N ILE A 113 5.69 -1.01 -9.29
CA ILE A 113 5.67 -0.78 -10.73
C ILE A 113 6.62 -1.76 -11.40
N GLY A 114 6.16 -2.48 -12.41
CA GLY A 114 6.97 -3.50 -13.08
C GLY A 114 6.29 -4.09 -14.31
N TYR A 115 6.92 -5.12 -14.87
CA TYR A 115 6.31 -5.95 -15.93
C TYR A 115 5.44 -7.04 -15.31
N GLN A 116 4.30 -7.35 -15.94
CA GLN A 116 3.41 -8.43 -15.49
C GLN A 116 4.16 -9.77 -15.32
N TRP A 117 5.05 -10.09 -16.26
CA TRP A 117 5.76 -11.38 -16.33
C TRP A 117 7.21 -11.33 -15.82
N SER A 118 7.53 -10.35 -14.96
CA SER A 118 8.85 -10.26 -14.32
C SER A 118 8.92 -11.15 -13.07
N PRO A 119 9.91 -12.07 -12.96
CA PRO A 119 10.09 -12.89 -11.77
C PRO A 119 10.25 -12.07 -10.48
N LEU A 120 11.02 -10.97 -10.53
CA LEU A 120 11.18 -10.09 -9.36
C LEU A 120 9.87 -9.37 -9.02
N SER A 121 9.07 -8.96 -10.01
CA SER A 121 7.75 -8.38 -9.73
C SER A 121 6.84 -9.38 -9.03
N HIS A 122 6.85 -10.64 -9.45
CA HIS A 122 6.11 -11.72 -8.80
C HIS A 122 6.59 -11.93 -7.36
N GLU A 123 7.91 -12.03 -7.15
CA GLU A 123 8.49 -12.22 -5.82
C GLU A 123 8.12 -11.09 -4.83
N LEU A 124 8.17 -9.83 -5.27
CA LEU A 124 7.82 -8.69 -4.43
C LEU A 124 6.31 -8.64 -4.12
N LYS A 125 5.44 -8.98 -5.07
CA LYS A 125 3.99 -9.09 -4.84
C LYS A 125 3.67 -10.16 -3.81
N ASP A 126 4.29 -11.33 -3.92
CA ASP A 126 4.12 -12.43 -2.97
C ASP A 126 4.61 -12.05 -1.57
N PHE A 127 5.77 -11.39 -1.49
CA PHE A 127 6.30 -10.88 -0.23
C PHE A 127 5.33 -9.90 0.45
N LEU A 128 4.88 -8.87 -0.26
CA LEU A 128 3.95 -7.86 0.26
C LEU A 128 2.62 -8.49 0.67
N SER A 129 2.07 -9.38 -0.16
CA SER A 129 0.82 -10.09 0.12
C SER A 129 0.94 -10.99 1.36
N GLY A 130 2.08 -11.65 1.56
CA GLY A 130 2.31 -12.50 2.72
C GLY A 130 2.36 -11.72 4.03
N TYR A 131 2.91 -10.50 4.01
CA TYR A 131 2.90 -9.59 5.16
C TYR A 131 1.58 -8.79 5.28
N MET A 132 0.61 -9.04 4.39
CA MET A 132 -0.62 -8.26 4.22
C MET A 132 -0.41 -6.75 4.07
N VAL A 133 0.71 -6.36 3.45
CA VAL A 133 0.96 -4.96 3.11
C VAL A 133 0.05 -4.61 1.95
N GLY A 134 -0.82 -3.63 2.13
CA GLY A 134 -1.63 -3.08 1.05
C GLY A 134 -0.74 -2.35 0.04
N TYR A 135 -0.84 -2.71 -1.24
CA TYR A 135 -0.10 -2.06 -2.31
C TYR A 135 -0.92 -1.89 -3.59
N GLN A 136 -0.57 -0.89 -4.39
CA GLN A 136 -1.09 -0.71 -5.74
C GLN A 136 -0.07 -1.32 -6.72
N TRP A 137 -0.53 -2.27 -7.54
CA TRP A 137 0.25 -2.77 -8.68
C TRP A 137 -0.05 -1.93 -9.91
N LEU A 138 1.00 -1.48 -10.60
CA LEU A 138 0.90 -0.83 -11.92
C LEU A 138 1.81 -1.56 -12.91
N ASP A 139 1.22 -1.99 -14.03
CA ASP A 139 1.92 -2.61 -15.14
C ASP A 139 2.46 -1.53 -16.07
N ILE A 140 3.78 -1.50 -16.26
CA ILE A 140 4.45 -0.49 -17.09
C ILE A 140 3.97 -0.50 -18.54
N GLU A 141 3.44 -1.61 -19.04
CA GLU A 141 2.96 -1.72 -20.43
C GLU A 141 1.52 -1.24 -20.61
N ARG A 142 0.71 -1.23 -19.53
CA ARG A 142 -0.74 -0.97 -19.60
C ARG A 142 -1.15 0.33 -18.94
N ASP A 143 -0.47 0.71 -17.88
CA ASP A 143 -0.89 1.81 -17.01
C ASP A 143 -0.12 3.09 -17.35
N ALA A 144 -0.83 4.11 -17.85
CA ALA A 144 -0.25 5.43 -18.13
C ALA A 144 0.40 6.07 -16.88
N GLU A 145 -0.18 5.81 -15.71
CA GLU A 145 0.38 6.26 -14.43
C GLU A 145 1.77 5.64 -14.16
N ALA A 146 2.00 4.37 -14.53
CA ALA A 146 3.29 3.72 -14.34
C ALA A 146 4.41 4.45 -15.09
N GLN A 147 4.13 4.86 -16.34
CA GLN A 147 5.10 5.56 -17.19
C GLN A 147 5.38 6.98 -16.67
N ALA A 148 4.35 7.68 -16.19
CA ALA A 148 4.51 8.98 -15.55
C ALA A 148 5.36 8.89 -14.27
N LEU A 149 5.13 7.86 -13.45
CA LEU A 149 5.91 7.62 -12.21
C LEU A 149 7.36 7.23 -12.51
N LEU A 150 7.61 6.46 -13.56
CA LEU A 150 8.96 6.13 -14.03
C LEU A 150 9.75 7.41 -14.37
N GLN A 151 9.15 8.30 -15.17
CA GLN A 151 9.76 9.57 -15.58
C GLN A 151 9.95 10.52 -14.39
N ALA A 152 8.95 10.66 -13.52
CA ALA A 152 9.00 11.56 -12.37
C ALA A 152 10.11 11.20 -11.37
N ASN A 153 10.48 9.92 -11.28
CA ASN A 153 11.54 9.43 -10.40
C ASN A 153 12.92 9.31 -11.10
N ASN A 154 13.04 9.80 -12.34
CA ASN A 154 14.25 9.69 -13.16
C ASN A 154 14.75 8.23 -13.35
N PHE A 155 13.81 7.29 -13.40
CA PHE A 155 14.11 5.88 -13.67
C PHE A 155 13.94 5.54 -15.15
N THR A 156 14.54 4.43 -15.54
CA THR A 156 14.46 3.84 -16.88
C THR A 156 13.85 2.43 -16.78
N THR A 157 13.53 1.82 -17.93
CA THR A 157 13.03 0.44 -17.95
C THR A 157 14.00 -0.56 -17.32
N ASP A 158 15.30 -0.23 -17.28
CA ASP A 158 16.32 -1.06 -16.63
C ASP A 158 16.23 -1.05 -15.10
N ASP A 159 15.49 -0.11 -14.51
CA ASP A 159 15.30 0.01 -13.06
C ASP A 159 14.09 -0.79 -12.55
N LEU A 160 13.34 -1.44 -13.45
CA LEU A 160 12.14 -2.20 -13.11
C LEU A 160 12.45 -3.59 -12.50
N PRO A 161 11.58 -4.10 -11.61
CA PRO A 161 10.53 -3.35 -10.94
C PRO A 161 11.08 -2.37 -9.91
N PHE A 162 10.35 -1.29 -9.66
CA PHE A 162 10.64 -0.37 -8.56
C PHE A 162 9.41 -0.18 -7.68
N VAL A 163 9.64 0.24 -6.44
CA VAL A 163 8.58 0.59 -5.50
C VAL A 163 8.60 2.09 -5.23
N ILE A 164 7.44 2.63 -4.89
CA ILE A 164 7.32 3.95 -4.25
C ILE A 164 6.67 3.73 -2.89
N CYS A 165 7.40 4.09 -1.84
CA CYS A 165 6.94 3.93 -0.46
C CYS A 165 5.98 5.06 -0.07
N PRO A 166 5.19 4.91 1.02
CA PRO A 166 4.23 5.94 1.44
C PRO A 166 4.86 7.30 1.77
N ASP A 167 6.15 7.33 2.12
CA ASP A 167 6.95 8.53 2.34
C ASP A 167 7.46 9.19 1.04
N GLY A 168 7.16 8.61 -0.12
CA GLY A 168 7.58 9.06 -1.44
C GLY A 168 8.93 8.51 -1.89
N LEU A 169 9.65 7.74 -1.06
CA LEU A 169 10.93 7.16 -1.45
C LEU A 169 10.73 6.11 -2.55
N ALA A 170 11.37 6.32 -3.70
CA ALA A 170 11.38 5.37 -4.80
C ALA A 170 12.65 4.51 -4.78
N VAL A 171 12.48 3.18 -4.85
CA VAL A 171 13.60 2.21 -4.79
C VAL A 171 13.51 1.26 -5.97
N ALA A 172 14.55 1.28 -6.82
CA ALA A 172 14.70 0.36 -7.95
C ALA A 172 15.16 -1.03 -7.49
N LYS A 173 14.57 -2.08 -8.07
CA LYS A 173 14.89 -3.50 -7.82
C LYS A 173 15.14 -3.83 -6.34
N PRO A 174 14.23 -3.46 -5.43
CA PRO A 174 14.48 -3.63 -4.00
C PRO A 174 14.61 -5.11 -3.65
N SER A 175 15.48 -5.44 -2.70
CA SER A 175 15.44 -6.76 -2.08
C SER A 175 14.27 -6.85 -1.10
N LYS A 176 13.81 -8.06 -0.77
CA LYS A 176 12.80 -8.29 0.28
C LYS A 176 13.25 -7.72 1.63
N LEU A 177 14.56 -7.76 1.91
CA LEU A 177 15.13 -7.23 3.14
C LEU A 177 15.05 -5.70 3.18
N ASP A 178 15.31 -5.03 2.06
CA ASP A 178 15.19 -3.58 1.96
C ASP A 178 13.74 -3.13 2.14
N LEU A 179 12.79 -3.84 1.52
CA LEU A 179 11.37 -3.60 1.75
C LEU A 179 10.96 -3.85 3.20
N ALA A 180 11.43 -4.95 3.80
CA ALA A 180 11.13 -5.27 5.19
C ALA A 180 11.59 -4.15 6.14
N ARG A 181 12.79 -3.60 5.92
CA ARG A 181 13.29 -2.43 6.67
C ARG A 181 12.44 -1.20 6.46
N GLN A 182 12.20 -0.84 5.19
CA GLN A 182 11.48 0.38 4.83
C GLN A 182 10.04 0.38 5.36
N LEU A 183 9.42 -0.80 5.43
CA LEU A 183 8.06 -1.00 5.93
C LEU A 183 7.99 -1.21 7.45
N GLY A 184 9.13 -1.21 8.16
CA GLY A 184 9.17 -1.48 9.59
C GLY A 184 8.72 -2.90 9.95
N LEU A 185 8.91 -3.86 9.04
CA LEU A 185 8.55 -5.27 9.22
C LEU A 185 9.67 -6.07 9.88
N LEU A 186 10.91 -5.55 9.88
CA LEU A 186 11.99 -6.17 10.65
C LEU A 186 11.75 -5.97 12.14
N LEU A 187 11.70 -7.09 12.85
CA LEU A 187 11.68 -7.14 14.30
C LEU A 187 13.00 -7.78 14.72
N ASP A 188 13.76 -7.08 15.57
CA ASP A 188 15.00 -7.59 16.14
C ASP A 188 14.70 -8.41 17.40
N ALA A 189 15.55 -9.41 17.65
CA ALA A 189 15.54 -10.13 18.92
C ALA A 189 15.87 -9.18 20.08
N GLN A 190 14.98 -9.05 21.06
CA GLN A 190 15.13 -8.13 22.20
C GLN A 190 15.69 -8.81 23.45
N GLN A 191 15.81 -10.13 23.47
CA GLN A 191 16.26 -10.87 24.65
C GLN A 191 17.66 -11.46 24.46
N GLU A 192 18.49 -11.36 25.49
CA GLU A 192 19.79 -12.05 25.53
C GLU A 192 19.64 -13.58 25.63
N LEU A 193 18.53 -14.06 26.20
CA LEU A 193 18.21 -15.47 26.38
C LEU A 193 16.69 -15.67 26.31
N TYR A 194 16.26 -16.56 25.41
CA TYR A 194 14.88 -17.00 25.27
C TYR A 194 14.62 -18.30 26.03
N ASP A 195 13.39 -18.46 26.52
CA ASP A 195 12.95 -19.73 27.09
C ASP A 195 12.70 -20.75 25.99
N VAL A 196 12.11 -20.31 24.87
CA VAL A 196 11.88 -21.14 23.69
C VAL A 196 12.11 -20.35 22.41
N VAL A 197 12.91 -20.93 21.50
CA VAL A 197 13.06 -20.45 20.13
C VAL A 197 12.40 -21.44 19.18
N ILE A 198 11.59 -20.94 18.27
CA ILE A 198 10.84 -21.71 17.28
C ILE A 198 11.45 -21.42 15.91
N VAL A 199 11.86 -22.46 15.18
CA VAL A 199 12.48 -22.32 13.85
C VAL A 199 11.46 -22.68 12.77
N GLY A 200 10.95 -21.65 12.10
CA GLY A 200 9.94 -21.71 11.04
C GLY A 200 8.57 -21.24 11.51
N ALA A 201 7.99 -20.26 10.83
CA ALA A 201 6.68 -19.66 11.09
C ALA A 201 5.56 -20.22 10.22
N GLY A 202 5.58 -21.53 9.96
CA GLY A 202 4.40 -22.25 9.45
C GLY A 202 3.32 -22.43 10.53
N PRO A 203 2.20 -23.12 10.23
CA PRO A 203 1.13 -23.34 11.20
C PRO A 203 1.60 -23.96 12.53
N ALA A 204 2.53 -24.93 12.45
CA ALA A 204 3.09 -25.56 13.64
C ALA A 204 3.88 -24.56 14.50
N GLY A 205 4.70 -23.72 13.88
CA GLY A 205 5.51 -22.74 14.60
C GLY A 205 4.67 -21.60 15.17
N LEU A 206 3.70 -21.10 14.40
CA LEU A 206 2.77 -20.08 14.86
C LEU A 206 1.92 -20.59 16.03
N ALA A 207 1.44 -21.84 15.99
CA ALA A 207 0.75 -22.44 17.11
C ALA A 207 1.67 -22.57 18.34
N ALA A 208 2.89 -23.08 18.17
CA ALA A 208 3.87 -23.14 19.26
C ALA A 208 4.16 -21.76 19.86
N ALA A 209 4.21 -20.70 19.04
CA ALA A 209 4.45 -19.34 19.50
C ALA A 209 3.29 -18.80 20.34
N VAL A 210 2.05 -19.03 19.89
CA VAL A 210 0.84 -18.67 20.66
C VAL A 210 0.84 -19.33 22.03
N TYR A 211 1.09 -20.65 22.09
CA TYR A 211 1.08 -21.39 23.36
C TYR A 211 2.28 -21.03 24.25
N GLY A 212 3.47 -20.86 23.68
CA GLY A 212 4.66 -20.46 24.44
C GLY A 212 4.46 -19.09 25.09
N ALA A 213 4.01 -18.10 24.30
CA ALA A 213 3.78 -16.75 24.79
C ALA A 213 2.59 -16.66 25.77
N SER A 214 1.52 -17.45 25.58
CA SER A 214 0.39 -17.45 26.52
C SER A 214 0.74 -17.93 27.93
N GLU A 215 1.76 -18.79 28.04
CA GLU A 215 2.30 -19.26 29.33
C GLU A 215 3.37 -18.30 29.91
N GLY A 216 3.57 -17.13 29.29
CA GLY A 216 4.52 -16.11 29.74
C GLY A 216 5.98 -16.42 29.45
N LEU A 217 6.28 -17.37 28.56
CA LEU A 217 7.65 -17.68 28.16
C LEU A 217 8.21 -16.59 27.24
N LYS A 218 9.50 -16.26 27.41
CA LYS A 218 10.24 -15.49 26.40
C LYS A 218 10.36 -16.32 25.13
N THR A 219 9.45 -16.05 24.20
CA THR A 219 9.25 -16.84 22.99
C THR A 219 9.70 -16.04 21.78
N LEU A 220 10.59 -16.62 20.97
CA LEU A 220 11.01 -16.07 19.69
C LEU A 220 10.70 -17.07 18.58
N ILE A 221 10.21 -16.57 17.45
CA ILE A 221 10.12 -17.33 16.21
C ILE A 221 11.05 -16.73 15.15
N ILE A 222 11.77 -17.59 14.45
CA ILE A 222 12.71 -17.22 13.38
C ILE A 222 12.20 -17.83 12.07
N GLU A 223 11.97 -16.98 11.06
CA GLU A 223 11.44 -17.40 9.77
C GLU A 223 12.27 -16.83 8.62
N ARG A 224 12.71 -17.70 7.71
CA ARG A 224 13.56 -17.35 6.56
C ARG A 224 12.83 -16.59 5.46
N GLN A 225 11.50 -16.68 5.41
CA GLN A 225 10.64 -16.03 4.42
C GLN A 225 9.58 -15.18 5.12
N THR A 226 8.34 -15.25 4.63
CA THR A 226 7.19 -14.60 5.23
C THR A 226 6.44 -15.60 6.11
N PRO A 227 5.93 -15.18 7.29
CA PRO A 227 5.14 -16.06 8.14
C PRO A 227 3.96 -16.72 7.40
N GLY A 228 3.79 -18.01 7.65
CA GLY A 228 2.65 -18.81 7.19
C GLY A 228 3.01 -20.15 6.57
N GLY A 229 4.27 -20.33 6.16
CA GLY A 229 4.75 -21.54 5.53
C GLY A 229 3.86 -21.98 4.36
N GLN A 230 3.71 -23.29 4.15
CA GLN A 230 2.89 -23.84 3.06
C GLN A 230 1.40 -23.48 3.18
N ALA A 231 0.86 -23.36 4.40
CA ALA A 231 -0.54 -22.99 4.56
C ALA A 231 -0.80 -21.56 4.10
N GLY A 232 0.18 -20.66 4.29
CA GLY A 232 0.09 -19.26 3.91
C GLY A 232 -0.23 -19.01 2.44
N SER A 233 0.13 -19.94 1.53
CA SER A 233 -0.17 -19.83 0.09
C SER A 233 -1.57 -20.28 -0.28
N SER A 234 -2.26 -21.08 0.56
CA SER A 234 -3.58 -21.61 0.25
C SER A 234 -4.60 -20.48 0.01
N SER A 235 -5.36 -20.56 -1.10
CA SER A 235 -6.41 -19.61 -1.43
C SER A 235 -7.61 -19.73 -0.50
N ARG A 236 -7.94 -20.96 -0.11
CA ARG A 236 -9.04 -21.27 0.80
C ARG A 236 -8.75 -22.57 1.55
N ILE A 237 -8.95 -22.54 2.86
CA ILE A 237 -8.83 -23.68 3.76
C ILE A 237 -10.21 -23.89 4.40
N GLU A 238 -10.86 -25.00 4.06
CA GLU A 238 -12.20 -25.35 4.56
C GLU A 238 -12.16 -26.43 5.65
N ASN A 239 -11.00 -27.05 5.86
CA ASN A 239 -10.78 -28.15 6.79
C ASN A 239 -10.00 -27.74 8.05
N TYR A 240 -9.99 -26.45 8.40
CA TYR A 240 -9.38 -25.97 9.65
C TYR A 240 -10.43 -25.84 10.75
N LEU A 241 -10.22 -26.55 11.86
CA LEU A 241 -11.16 -26.57 12.99
C LEU A 241 -11.42 -25.15 13.53
N GLY A 242 -12.65 -24.90 13.98
CA GLY A 242 -13.06 -23.58 14.49
C GLY A 242 -13.43 -22.54 13.43
N PHE A 243 -13.27 -22.84 12.13
CA PHE A 243 -13.64 -21.95 11.03
C PHE A 243 -14.66 -22.61 10.09
N PRO A 244 -15.97 -22.58 10.44
CA PRO A 244 -17.00 -23.33 9.72
C PRO A 244 -17.22 -22.87 8.26
N THR A 245 -16.88 -21.62 7.94
CA THR A 245 -16.96 -21.06 6.58
C THR A 245 -15.63 -21.15 5.84
N GLY A 246 -14.60 -21.74 6.44
CA GLY A 246 -13.22 -21.65 5.99
C GLY A 246 -12.65 -20.23 6.06
N LEU A 247 -11.37 -20.12 5.69
CA LEU A 247 -10.61 -18.88 5.56
C LEU A 247 -9.45 -19.08 4.59
N SER A 248 -8.86 -18.00 4.08
CA SER A 248 -7.62 -18.11 3.30
C SER A 248 -6.43 -18.48 4.20
N GLY A 249 -5.40 -19.03 3.57
CA GLY A 249 -4.14 -19.33 4.24
C GLY A 249 -3.49 -18.14 4.92
N ALA A 250 -3.55 -16.95 4.31
CA ALA A 250 -2.94 -15.76 4.90
C ALA A 250 -3.78 -15.20 6.04
N GLU A 251 -5.10 -15.25 5.94
CA GLU A 251 -5.93 -14.85 7.07
C GLU A 251 -5.65 -15.73 8.28
N LEU A 252 -5.50 -17.05 8.07
CA LEU A 252 -5.15 -17.98 9.15
C LEU A 252 -3.81 -17.59 9.79
N THR A 253 -2.77 -17.39 8.97
CA THR A 253 -1.41 -17.16 9.46
C THR A 253 -1.23 -15.77 10.05
N HIS A 254 -1.85 -14.75 9.45
CA HIS A 254 -1.86 -13.39 9.98
C HIS A 254 -2.60 -13.29 11.31
N ARG A 255 -3.74 -13.98 11.46
CA ARG A 255 -4.46 -14.05 12.76
C ARG A 255 -3.59 -14.71 13.83
N ALA A 256 -2.93 -15.82 13.50
CA ALA A 256 -2.04 -16.50 14.43
C ALA A 256 -0.81 -15.66 14.81
N TRP A 257 -0.19 -14.98 13.83
CA TRP A 257 0.90 -14.04 14.07
C TRP A 257 0.45 -12.89 14.99
N SER A 258 -0.64 -12.20 14.66
CA SER A 258 -1.20 -11.11 15.47
C SER A 258 -1.51 -11.55 16.90
N GLN A 259 -2.03 -12.77 17.07
CA GLN A 259 -2.29 -13.36 18.39
C GLN A 259 -0.99 -13.61 19.16
N ALA A 260 0.01 -14.24 18.53
CA ALA A 260 1.29 -14.53 19.17
C ALA A 260 2.01 -13.24 19.58
N THR A 261 2.08 -12.23 18.70
CA THR A 261 2.69 -10.93 19.01
C THR A 261 1.95 -10.21 20.15
N ARG A 262 0.61 -10.21 20.15
CA ARG A 262 -0.17 -9.64 21.27
C ARG A 262 0.12 -10.33 22.61
N LEU A 263 0.43 -11.63 22.59
CA LEU A 263 0.80 -12.40 23.77
C LEU A 263 2.28 -12.22 24.18
N GLY A 264 3.08 -11.52 23.38
CA GLY A 264 4.49 -11.23 23.69
C GLY A 264 5.50 -12.11 22.96
N ALA A 265 5.09 -12.90 21.96
CA ALA A 265 6.05 -13.58 21.09
C ALA A 265 6.78 -12.57 20.20
N GLU A 266 8.10 -12.67 20.17
CA GLU A 266 8.96 -11.93 19.26
C GLU A 266 9.12 -12.71 17.94
N PHE A 267 9.35 -11.98 16.84
CA PHE A 267 9.52 -12.54 15.51
C PHE A 267 10.80 -11.97 14.93
N VAL A 268 11.60 -12.80 14.25
CA VAL A 268 12.74 -12.35 13.45
C VAL A 268 12.56 -12.93 12.05
N ALA A 269 12.19 -12.07 11.11
CA ALA A 269 11.92 -12.44 9.71
C ALA A 269 12.13 -11.23 8.77
N PRO A 270 12.63 -11.45 7.54
CA PRO A 270 13.13 -12.71 7.00
C PRO A 270 14.56 -13.01 7.48
N GLN A 271 14.77 -14.13 8.17
CA GLN A 271 16.07 -14.56 8.70
C GLN A 271 16.17 -16.08 8.78
N GLU A 272 17.29 -16.65 8.32
CA GLU A 272 17.50 -18.11 8.31
C GLU A 272 18.43 -18.55 9.43
N VAL A 273 18.10 -19.66 10.09
CA VAL A 273 19.00 -20.38 10.99
C VAL A 273 19.85 -21.34 10.16
N VAL A 274 21.17 -21.12 10.15
CA VAL A 274 22.14 -21.90 9.35
C VAL A 274 22.95 -22.89 10.18
N GLY A 275 22.92 -22.74 11.51
CA GLY A 275 23.63 -23.62 12.42
C GLY A 275 22.96 -23.66 13.80
N MET A 276 23.16 -24.76 14.51
CA MET A 276 22.75 -24.89 15.91
C MET A 276 23.74 -25.77 16.65
N CYS A 277 24.14 -25.34 17.85
CA CYS A 277 24.99 -26.11 18.75
C CYS A 277 24.54 -25.97 20.21
N VAL A 278 25.15 -26.75 21.09
CA VAL A 278 24.95 -26.64 22.54
C VAL A 278 26.22 -26.05 23.15
N GLN A 279 26.09 -24.95 23.87
CA GLN A 279 27.19 -24.28 24.60
C GLN A 279 26.72 -23.93 26.00
N ASP A 280 27.48 -24.31 27.02
CA ASP A 280 27.19 -24.03 28.44
C ASP A 280 25.77 -24.43 28.89
N GLY A 281 25.23 -25.50 28.31
CA GLY A 281 23.87 -25.99 28.57
C GLY A 281 22.75 -25.32 27.75
N TYR A 282 23.05 -24.21 27.07
CA TYR A 282 22.11 -23.48 26.21
C TYR A 282 22.18 -23.95 24.76
N LYS A 283 21.10 -23.71 24.02
CA LYS A 283 21.04 -23.91 22.57
C LYS A 283 21.41 -22.59 21.91
N VAL A 284 22.43 -22.61 21.06
CA VAL A 284 22.91 -21.43 20.35
C VAL A 284 22.62 -21.64 18.87
N LEU A 285 21.78 -20.77 18.31
CA LEU A 285 21.38 -20.78 16.90
C LEU A 285 22.16 -19.69 16.17
N THR A 286 22.87 -20.08 15.11
CA THR A 286 23.59 -19.15 14.24
C THR A 286 22.69 -18.76 13.07
N LEU A 287 22.48 -17.47 12.88
CA LEU A 287 21.68 -16.91 11.80
C LEU A 287 22.54 -16.69 10.54
N SER A 288 21.93 -16.58 9.37
CA SER A 288 22.64 -16.39 8.10
C SER A 288 23.45 -15.08 8.02
N ASP A 289 23.12 -14.09 8.85
CA ASP A 289 23.89 -12.84 9.01
C ASP A 289 24.98 -12.94 10.08
N LYS A 290 25.22 -14.14 10.62
CA LYS A 290 26.18 -14.49 11.68
C LYS A 290 25.80 -14.04 13.08
N GLN A 291 24.61 -13.47 13.29
CA GLN A 291 24.12 -13.24 14.65
C GLN A 291 23.86 -14.58 15.36
N GLU A 292 23.98 -14.57 16.68
CA GLU A 292 23.70 -15.75 17.52
C GLU A 292 22.53 -15.49 18.46
N ILE A 293 21.60 -16.45 18.50
CA ILE A 293 20.45 -16.44 19.41
C ILE A 293 20.62 -17.57 20.42
N LYS A 294 20.43 -17.24 21.71
CA LYS A 294 20.51 -18.22 22.81
C LYS A 294 19.12 -18.60 23.32
N ALA A 295 18.92 -19.89 23.55
CA ALA A 295 17.65 -20.44 24.02
C ALA A 295 17.84 -21.56 25.06
N ARG A 296 16.87 -21.71 25.96
CA ARG A 296 16.78 -22.89 26.84
C ARG A 296 16.26 -24.11 26.06
N ALA A 297 15.21 -23.92 25.26
CA ALA A 297 14.61 -24.93 24.39
C ALA A 297 14.49 -24.44 22.94
N VAL A 298 14.47 -25.39 21.99
CA VAL A 298 14.25 -25.12 20.57
C VAL A 298 13.15 -26.04 20.04
N VAL A 299 12.20 -25.48 19.29
CA VAL A 299 11.16 -26.22 18.57
C VAL A 299 11.39 -26.06 17.07
N LEU A 300 11.59 -27.17 16.36
CA LEU A 300 11.83 -27.15 14.91
C LEU A 300 10.51 -27.36 14.15
N THR A 301 10.11 -26.36 13.37
CA THR A 301 8.86 -26.32 12.60
C THR A 301 9.11 -25.92 11.14
N THR A 302 10.21 -26.41 10.58
CA THR A 302 10.77 -26.02 9.28
C THR A 302 10.00 -26.54 8.05
N GLY A 303 9.01 -27.41 8.26
CA GLY A 303 8.14 -27.91 7.19
C GLY A 303 8.87 -28.77 6.15
N VAL A 304 8.42 -28.69 4.89
CA VAL A 304 8.97 -29.42 3.74
C VAL A 304 9.06 -28.51 2.51
N SER A 305 9.97 -28.85 1.59
CA SER A 305 10.11 -28.18 0.29
C SER A 305 9.66 -29.11 -0.85
N TYR A 306 9.05 -28.57 -1.89
CA TYR A 306 8.73 -29.32 -3.09
C TYR A 306 10.00 -29.72 -3.84
N ARG A 307 9.99 -30.91 -4.46
CA ARG A 307 11.01 -31.31 -5.42
C ARG A 307 10.77 -30.54 -6.72
N VAL A 308 11.78 -29.76 -7.13
CA VAL A 308 11.80 -29.07 -8.42
C VAL A 308 12.11 -30.10 -9.51
N LEU A 309 11.53 -29.90 -10.69
CA LEU A 309 11.81 -30.75 -11.85
C LEU A 309 13.18 -30.35 -12.41
N ASP A 310 14.10 -31.32 -12.46
CA ASP A 310 15.42 -31.12 -13.05
C ASP A 310 15.30 -31.17 -14.59
N ALA A 311 15.06 -30.01 -15.20
CA ALA A 311 14.97 -29.85 -16.64
C ALA A 311 15.67 -28.57 -17.13
N PRO A 312 16.38 -28.62 -18.29
CA PRO A 312 17.08 -27.45 -18.80
C PRO A 312 16.17 -26.23 -19.03
N GLY A 313 16.57 -25.09 -18.47
CA GLY A 313 15.87 -23.81 -18.68
C GLY A 313 14.61 -23.63 -17.85
N LEU A 314 14.40 -24.44 -16.80
CA LEU A 314 13.24 -24.35 -15.93
C LEU A 314 13.38 -23.27 -14.83
N ASP A 315 14.61 -23.00 -14.39
CA ASP A 315 14.91 -21.93 -13.41
C ASP A 315 14.44 -20.55 -13.89
N ARG A 316 14.63 -20.24 -15.18
CA ARG A 316 14.19 -18.98 -15.80
C ARG A 316 12.68 -18.87 -15.99
N LEU A 317 11.94 -19.98 -15.91
CA LEU A 317 10.48 -20.01 -16.07
C LEU A 317 9.76 -20.08 -14.72
N SER A 318 10.48 -20.34 -13.63
CA SER A 318 9.92 -20.35 -12.28
C SER A 318 9.45 -18.94 -11.89
N GLY A 319 8.16 -18.79 -11.59
CA GLY A 319 7.55 -17.47 -11.36
C GLY A 319 7.26 -16.66 -12.64
N ALA A 320 7.51 -17.24 -13.82
CA ALA A 320 7.26 -16.67 -15.14
C ALA A 320 6.65 -17.74 -16.07
N GLY A 321 5.59 -18.40 -15.59
CA GLY A 321 4.85 -19.44 -16.31
C GLY A 321 4.96 -20.85 -15.71
N VAL A 322 5.95 -21.13 -14.86
CA VAL A 322 6.04 -22.36 -14.06
C VAL A 322 5.89 -22.02 -12.57
N TYR A 323 4.97 -22.71 -11.89
CA TYR A 323 4.66 -22.46 -10.48
C TYR A 323 4.69 -23.76 -9.67
N TYR A 324 5.39 -23.72 -8.53
CA TYR A 324 5.48 -24.81 -7.56
C TYR A 324 4.57 -24.49 -6.35
N GLY A 325 3.26 -24.50 -6.59
CA GLY A 325 2.22 -24.12 -5.63
C GLY A 325 1.14 -23.23 -6.25
N ALA A 326 0.09 -22.91 -5.48
CA ALA A 326 -0.94 -21.96 -5.94
C ALA A 326 -0.40 -20.52 -5.80
N ALA A 327 0.15 -19.96 -6.88
CA ALA A 327 0.55 -18.55 -6.92
C ALA A 327 -0.69 -17.65 -6.80
N ARG A 328 -0.73 -16.82 -5.76
CA ARG A 328 -1.89 -15.96 -5.43
C ARG A 328 -2.06 -14.77 -6.35
N THR A 329 -0.99 -14.34 -6.99
CA THR A 329 -0.92 -13.08 -7.74
C THR A 329 -1.49 -13.20 -9.15
N GLU A 330 -1.70 -14.42 -9.65
CA GLU A 330 -2.32 -14.68 -10.96
C GLU A 330 -3.83 -14.93 -10.88
N ALA A 331 -4.38 -15.13 -9.68
CA ALA A 331 -5.81 -15.34 -9.48
C ALA A 331 -6.57 -14.00 -9.43
N ARG A 332 -6.58 -13.26 -10.54
CA ARG A 332 -7.61 -12.25 -10.81
C ARG A 332 -8.27 -12.59 -12.15
N GLY A 333 -9.47 -13.14 -12.04
CA GLY A 333 -10.54 -12.91 -13.02
C GLY A 333 -11.19 -11.56 -12.76
#